data_AF-A0A176J3D4-F1
#
_entry.id   AF-A0A176J3D4-F1
#
_cell.length_a   1.000
_cell.length_b   1.000
_cell.length_c   1.000
_cell.angle_alpha   90.00
_cell.angle_beta   90.00
_cell.angle_gamma   90.00
#
_symmetry.space_group_name_H-M   'P 1'
#
loop_
_entity.id
_entity.type
_entity.pdbx_description
1 polymer ?
#
loop_
_entity_poly.entity_id
_entity_poly.type
_entity_poly.pdbx_seq_one_letter_code
_entity_poly.pdbx_strand_id
1 'polypeptide(L)' 'MQNQAPQMITIIDPYVYQTLQTVIGKDLVIQTTRDTVRGNLTDVKPDHIVLKANGDSVFFIRIQQIVSIMPDND' A
#
# COMPACT_ATOMS: atom_id res chain seq x y z
N MET A 1 -27.81 29.43 -12.85
CA MET A 1 -26.97 28.23 -12.96
C MET A 1 -26.29 28.05 -11.62
N GLN A 2 -26.53 26.93 -10.93
CA GLN A 2 -25.99 26.70 -9.59
C GLN A 2 -24.53 26.25 -9.74
N ASN A 3 -23.58 27.01 -9.17
CA ASN A 3 -22.16 26.63 -9.14
C ASN A 3 -22.00 25.35 -8.31
N GLN A 4 -21.91 24.20 -8.98
CA GLN A 4 -21.48 22.96 -8.31
C GLN A 4 -19.96 23.03 -8.14
N ALA A 5 -19.52 23.23 -6.89
CA ALA A 5 -18.11 23.12 -6.57
C ALA A 5 -17.65 21.66 -6.83
N PRO A 6 -16.47 21.44 -7.42
CA PRO A 6 -15.96 20.09 -7.66
C PRO A 6 -15.83 19.33 -6.33
N GLN A 7 -16.32 18.09 -6.31
CA GLN A 7 -16.21 17.20 -5.16
C GLN A 7 -14.92 16.38 -5.27
N MET A 8 -14.14 16.35 -4.19
CA MET A 8 -13.00 15.44 -4.07
C MET A 8 -13.50 14.07 -3.63
N ILE A 9 -13.34 13.07 -4.50
CA ILE A 9 -13.75 11.68 -4.24
C ILE A 9 -12.48 10.83 -4.15
N THR A 10 -12.36 10.06 -3.06
CA THR A 10 -11.29 9.08 -2.88
C THR A 10 -11.90 7.69 -2.79
N ILE A 11 -11.45 6.79 -3.66
CA ILE A 11 -11.80 5.37 -3.59
C ILE A 11 -10.79 4.70 -2.67
N ILE A 12 -11.27 4.12 -1.57
CA ILE A 12 -10.45 3.43 -0.56
C ILE A 12 -10.84 1.96 -0.50
N ASP A 13 -9.86 1.10 -0.24
CA ASP A 13 -10.05 -0.31 0.09
C ASP A 13 -9.89 -0.48 1.61
N PRO A 14 -10.95 -0.21 2.42
CA PRO A 14 -10.80 0.03 3.86
C PRO A 14 -10.27 -1.19 4.61
N TYR A 15 -10.67 -2.39 4.20
CA TYR A 15 -10.21 -3.63 4.84
C TYR A 15 -8.75 -3.94 4.50
N VAL A 16 -8.30 -3.69 3.26
CA VAL A 16 -6.90 -3.86 2.88
C VAL A 16 -6.02 -2.85 3.63
N TYR A 17 -6.45 -1.59 3.67
CA TYR A 17 -5.80 -0.53 4.45
C TYR A 17 -5.70 -0.88 5.94
N GLN A 18 -6.80 -1.36 6.54
CA GLN A 18 -6.81 -1.76 7.95
C GLN A 18 -5.89 -2.96 8.21
N THR A 19 -5.91 -3.98 7.34
CA THR A 19 -5.03 -5.15 7.49
C THR A 19 -3.56 -4.75 7.37
N LEU A 20 -3.18 -3.92 6.41
CA LEU A 20 -1.80 -3.45 6.24
C LEU A 20 -1.28 -2.69 7.47
N GLN A 21 -2.14 -1.89 8.12
CA GLN A 21 -1.74 -1.23 9.38
C GLN A 21 -1.34 -2.21 10.48
N THR A 22 -1.95 -3.41 10.53
CA THR A 22 -1.62 -4.42 11.56
C THR A 22 -0.26 -5.08 11.37
N VAL A 23 0.38 -4.89 10.21
CA VAL A 23 1.65 -5.53 9.84
C VAL A 23 2.75 -4.51 9.52
N ILE A 24 2.59 -3.25 9.91
CA ILE A 24 3.66 -2.25 9.86
C ILE A 24 4.87 -2.75 10.68
N GLY A 25 6.07 -2.56 10.13
CA GLY A 25 7.34 -2.99 10.69
C GLY A 25 7.74 -4.43 10.32
N LYS A 26 6.86 -5.19 9.65
CA LYS A 26 7.19 -6.53 9.14
C LYS A 26 7.75 -6.46 7.74
N ASP A 27 8.58 -7.44 7.40
CA ASP A 27 8.96 -7.68 6.02
C ASP A 27 7.81 -8.36 5.29
N LEU A 28 7.48 -7.82 4.12
CA LEU A 28 6.35 -8.28 3.31
C LEU A 28 6.85 -8.67 1.92
N VAL A 29 6.20 -9.70 1.38
CA VAL A 29 6.18 -9.99 -0.05
C VAL A 29 4.88 -9.42 -0.62
N ILE A 30 5.01 -8.38 -1.43
CA ILE A 30 3.90 -7.70 -2.10
C ILE A 30 3.86 -8.15 -3.55
N GLN A 31 2.79 -8.82 -3.94
CA GLN A 31 2.53 -9.09 -5.35
C GLN A 31 1.72 -7.93 -5.93
N THR A 32 2.27 -7.27 -6.93
CA THR A 32 1.58 -6.26 -7.73
C THR A 32 0.96 -6.89 -8.98
N THR A 33 0.23 -6.11 -9.76
CA THR A 33 -0.27 -6.53 -11.07
C THR A 33 0.83 -6.78 -12.12
N ARG A 34 2.09 -6.39 -11.86
CA ARG A 34 3.22 -6.57 -12.79
C ARG A 34 4.31 -7.49 -12.27
N ASP A 35 4.63 -7.38 -10.98
CA ASP A 35 5.81 -7.97 -10.37
C ASP A 35 5.63 -8.25 -8.86
N THR A 36 6.69 -8.69 -8.20
CA THR A 36 6.73 -8.89 -6.75
C THR A 36 7.81 -8.02 -6.14
N VAL A 37 7.45 -7.28 -5.09
CA VAL A 37 8.36 -6.43 -4.32
C VAL A 37 8.50 -6.99 -2.92
N ARG A 38 9.73 -7.03 -2.39
CA ARG A 38 10.03 -7.46 -1.02
C ARG A 38 10.64 -6.31 -0.22
N GLY A 39 10.28 -6.23 1.05
CA GLY A 39 10.87 -5.25 1.96
C GLY A 39 10.01 -4.97 3.18
N ASN A 40 10.53 -4.11 4.05
CA ASN A 40 9.90 -3.74 5.30
C ASN A 40 8.77 -2.74 5.05
N LEU A 41 7.58 -3.01 5.59
CA LEU A 41 6.47 -2.06 5.53
C LEU A 41 6.68 -0.94 6.56
N THR A 42 7.05 0.25 6.11
CA THR A 42 7.39 1.36 7.02
C THR A 42 6.23 2.31 7.28
N ASP A 43 5.27 2.41 6.36
CA ASP A 43 4.11 3.31 6.50
C ASP A 43 2.95 2.83 5.60
N VAL A 44 1.72 3.18 5.96
CA VAL A 44 0.48 2.84 5.25
C VAL A 44 -0.40 4.08 5.18
N LYS A 45 -0.78 4.49 3.98
CA LYS A 45 -1.74 5.55 3.68
C LYS A 45 -3.02 4.96 3.07
N PRO A 46 -4.14 5.71 3.04
CA PRO A 46 -5.41 5.20 2.50
C PRO A 46 -5.35 4.73 1.04
N ASP A 47 -4.39 5.21 0.25
CA ASP A 47 -4.23 4.93 -1.18
C ASP A 47 -2.95 4.17 -1.54
N HIS A 48 -1.94 4.13 -0.66
CA HIS A 48 -0.65 3.48 -0.93
C HIS A 48 0.09 3.02 0.34
N ILE A 49 1.05 2.12 0.16
CA ILE A 49 2.01 1.71 1.19
C ILE A 49 3.42 2.19 0.87
N VAL A 50 4.24 2.30 1.91
CA VAL A 50 5.67 2.60 1.80
C VAL A 50 6.45 1.35 2.21
N LEU A 51 7.19 0.77 1.26
CA LEU A 51 8.00 -0.42 1.46
C LEU A 51 9.49 -0.06 1.32
N LYS A 52 10.29 -0.34 2.35
CA LYS A 52 11.75 -0.18 2.29
C LYS A 52 12.39 -1.51 1.91
N ALA A 53 12.92 -1.58 0.70
CA ALA A 53 13.67 -2.74 0.20
C ALA A 53 15.16 -2.66 0.57
N ASN A 54 15.91 -3.68 0.18
CA ASN A 54 17.36 -3.73 0.39
C ASN A 54 18.07 -2.53 -0.27
N GLY A 55 19.14 -2.04 0.37
CA GLY A 55 19.97 -0.95 -0.16
C GLY A 55 19.28 0.43 -0.15
N ASP A 56 18.47 0.69 0.88
CA ASP A 56 17.76 1.96 1.12
C ASP A 56 16.76 2.39 0.03
N SER A 57 16.42 1.48 -0.89
CA SER A 57 15.38 1.73 -1.90
C SER A 57 14.00 1.77 -1.25
N VAL A 58 13.22 2.80 -1.58
CA VAL A 58 11.85 3.00 -1.05
C VAL A 58 10.84 2.90 -2.20
N PHE A 59 9.83 2.05 -2.03
CA PHE A 59 8.73 1.87 -2.95
C PHE A 59 7.45 2.46 -2.38
N PHE A 60 6.76 3.26 -3.19
CA PHE A 60 5.40 3.72 -2.92
C PHE A 60 4.44 2.92 -3.79
N ILE A 61 3.76 1.95 -3.20
CA ILE A 61 2.91 0.99 -3.94
C ILE A 61 1.45 1.34 -3.69
N ARG A 62 0.70 1.69 -4.74
CA ARG A 62 -0.74 1.95 -4.64
C ARG A 62 -1.48 0.70 -4.20
N ILE A 63 -2.38 0.84 -3.22
CA ILE A 63 -3.20 -0.28 -2.71
C ILE A 63 -3.99 -0.93 -3.84
N GLN A 64 -4.55 -0.14 -4.76
CA GLN A 64 -5.28 -0.61 -5.94
C GLN A 64 -4.45 -1.45 -6.93
N GLN A 65 -3.13 -1.56 -6.75
CA GLN A 65 -2.26 -2.37 -7.61
C GLN A 65 -1.74 -3.63 -6.92
N ILE A 66 -2.13 -3.83 -5.65
CA ILE A 66 -1.75 -4.99 -4.85
C ILE A 66 -2.71 -6.14 -5.20
N VAL A 67 -2.15 -7.29 -5.55
CA VAL A 67 -2.88 -8.54 -5.79
C VAL A 67 -2.87 -9.41 -4.54
N SER A 68 -1.74 -9.48 -3.83
CA SER A 68 -1.62 -10.24 -2.58
C SER A 68 -0.56 -9.62 -1.66
N ILE A 69 -0.73 -9.88 -0.36
CA ILE A 69 0.16 -9.42 0.72
C ILE A 69 0.49 -10.64 1.56
N MET A 70 1.79 -10.96 1.68
CA MET A 70 2.26 -12.05 2.53
C MET A 70 3.29 -11.51 3.52
N PRO A 71 3.04 -11.57 4.84
CA PRO A 71 4.08 -11.35 5.83
C PRO A 71 5.15 -12.43 5.70
N ASP A 72 6.40 -12.02 5.53
CA ASP A 72 7.55 -12.91 5.55
C ASP A 72 7.99 -13.08 7.01
N ASN A 73 8.15 -14.33 7.46
CA ASN A 73 8.49 -14.66 8.85
C ASN A 73 9.93 -15.21 8.97
N ASP A 74 10.84 -14.81 8.07
CA ASP A 74 12.25 -15.19 8.18
C ASP A 74 12.85 -14.85 9.56
#